data_AF-A0A2A3Y564-F1
#
_entry.id   AF-A0A2A3Y564-F1
#
_cell.length_a   1.000
_cell.length_b   1.000
_cell.length_c   1.000
_cell.angle_alpha   90.00
_cell.angle_beta   90.00
_cell.angle_gamma   90.00
#
_symmetry.space_group_name_H-M   'P 1'
#
loop_
_entity.id
_entity.type
_entity.pdbx_description
1 polymer ?
#
loop_
_entity_poly.entity_id
_entity_poly.type
_entity_poly.pdbx_seq_one_letter_code
_entity_poly.pdbx_strand_id
1 'polypeptide(L)'
;MDQLSSATFGIAIGAALIYLWLRLVAQQDNRPALTRARSHSFWCALIAFFVCTSGSAGDLKNTVTGTGIGVAEVIDAINPGLWLLLIYLLGLYSWPKSVTAVRAASLEPRSVFTPLPRALSLIAVLVFFGSATALFFIRDVAGYPAQFAVETFDSTGGGGTLQSAQEGLAEAATLIPLYSLSLASLGLALLIATALILFRKPLGSLTPHDNQVIRAVWLNRLLRTAILGFATVGVAALQYKSSWLLNLYPEADDYRIWQNVGNFAMLLIFILVAAWAPPANFVKNADTVPSSAFSRMRENLFSLGFITTALSLVGMALMPWSRQAEISFDTRPGEDAPQVMLLLAGFVALYLALNAGYLGYVHHSSKSVHHQARNIRNLPRYVYILAGILIIVSGYLLINPPLKYFWGLVKVGPTFALLMVLAVLVLTAGYIWWARRVSLPWQVSAEQEIWYRRVLEFRALRTGTAAILMMPGWGYAPAPYLWAAAVIVFCCPAVIFLARPAAKVRQLV
;
A
#
# COMPACT_ATOMS: atom_id res chain seq x y z
N MET A 1 -15.34 13.25 -23.16
CA MET A 1 -15.43 11.96 -22.42
C MET A 1 -14.02 11.41 -22.12
N ASP A 2 -13.02 12.26 -21.88
CA ASP A 2 -11.59 11.89 -21.84
C ASP A 2 -10.94 11.98 -20.44
N GLN A 3 -11.75 12.04 -19.37
CA GLN A 3 -11.27 12.18 -18.00
C GLN A 3 -11.62 10.96 -17.14
N LEU A 4 -11.31 9.75 -17.64
CA LEU A 4 -11.01 8.68 -16.68
C LEU A 4 -9.68 9.06 -16.03
N SER A 5 -9.73 9.61 -14.81
CA SER A 5 -8.53 10.05 -14.10
C SER A 5 -7.50 8.92 -14.08
N SER A 6 -6.22 9.29 -14.20
CA SER A 6 -5.10 8.35 -14.08
C SER A 6 -5.19 7.51 -12.79
N ALA A 7 -5.82 8.05 -11.76
CA ALA A 7 -6.19 7.33 -10.54
C ALA A 7 -7.18 6.19 -10.83
N THR A 8 -8.30 6.42 -11.51
CA THR A 8 -9.27 5.37 -11.87
C THR A 8 -8.65 4.25 -12.70
N PHE A 9 -7.76 4.59 -13.65
CA PHE A 9 -7.02 3.60 -14.43
C PHE A 9 -5.98 2.84 -13.60
N GLY A 10 -5.26 3.54 -12.73
CA GLY A 10 -4.31 2.94 -11.77
C GLY A 10 -5.00 1.98 -10.81
N ILE A 11 -6.20 2.32 -10.32
CA ILE A 11 -6.95 1.45 -9.43
C ILE A 11 -7.57 0.27 -10.19
N ALA A 12 -8.01 0.45 -11.44
CA ALA A 12 -8.46 -0.67 -12.28
C ALA A 12 -7.34 -1.68 -12.54
N ILE A 13 -6.13 -1.21 -12.84
CA ILE A 13 -4.94 -2.07 -12.99
C ILE A 13 -4.59 -2.73 -11.65
N GLY A 14 -4.60 -1.96 -10.56
CA GLY A 14 -4.37 -2.48 -9.21
C GLY A 14 -5.33 -3.61 -8.86
N ALA A 15 -6.63 -3.39 -9.06
CA ALA A 15 -7.69 -4.37 -8.82
C ALA A 15 -7.55 -5.61 -9.72
N ALA A 16 -7.17 -5.45 -11.00
CA ALA A 16 -6.91 -6.56 -11.91
C ALA A 16 -5.68 -7.39 -11.49
N LEU A 17 -4.58 -6.73 -11.11
CA LEU A 17 -3.37 -7.39 -10.61
C LEU A 17 -3.64 -8.13 -9.29
N ILE A 18 -4.40 -7.50 -8.39
CA ILE A 18 -4.88 -8.08 -7.13
C ILE A 18 -5.71 -9.33 -7.41
N TYR A 19 -6.67 -9.24 -8.32
CA TYR A 19 -7.55 -10.35 -8.67
C TYR A 19 -6.76 -11.52 -9.25
N LEU A 20 -5.86 -11.23 -10.19
CA LEU A 20 -4.99 -12.22 -10.81
C LEU A 20 -4.08 -12.88 -9.76
N TRP A 21 -3.52 -12.08 -8.85
CA TRP A 21 -2.68 -12.57 -7.75
C TRP A 21 -3.45 -13.46 -6.77
N LEU A 22 -4.62 -13.03 -6.30
CA LEU A 22 -5.49 -13.82 -5.42
C LEU A 22 -5.89 -15.14 -6.09
N ARG A 23 -6.21 -15.11 -7.38
CA ARG A 23 -6.57 -16.30 -8.16
C ARG A 23 -5.39 -17.26 -8.32
N LEU A 24 -4.19 -16.75 -8.61
CA LEU A 24 -2.97 -17.55 -8.73
C LEU A 24 -2.57 -18.18 -7.39
N VAL A 25 -2.70 -17.45 -6.27
CA VAL A 25 -2.43 -17.98 -4.92
C VAL A 25 -3.48 -19.02 -4.51
N ALA A 26 -4.77 -18.77 -4.80
CA ALA A 26 -5.85 -19.69 -4.45
C ALA A 26 -5.82 -21.02 -5.25
N GLN A 27 -5.31 -20.98 -6.49
CA GLN A 27 -5.24 -22.17 -7.37
C GLN A 27 -4.01 -23.06 -7.11
N GLN A 28 -2.92 -22.55 -6.52
CA GLN A 28 -1.63 -23.26 -6.50
C GLN A 28 -1.39 -24.19 -5.29
N ASP A 29 -2.27 -24.25 -4.29
CA ASP A 29 -1.93 -24.88 -3.01
C ASP A 29 -2.77 -26.13 -2.67
N ASN A 30 -2.13 -27.30 -2.53
CA ASN A 30 -2.66 -28.49 -1.82
C ASN A 30 -2.81 -28.26 -0.30
N ARG A 31 -2.81 -27.01 0.16
CA ARG A 31 -2.93 -26.66 1.59
C ARG A 31 -4.34 -26.98 2.11
N PRO A 32 -4.47 -27.31 3.41
CA PRO A 32 -5.77 -27.49 4.07
C PRO A 32 -6.71 -26.31 3.79
N ALA A 33 -7.99 -26.61 3.56
CA ALA A 33 -9.01 -25.63 3.20
C ALA A 33 -9.07 -24.44 4.17
N LEU A 34 -8.85 -24.70 5.47
CA LEU A 34 -8.81 -23.70 6.52
C LEU A 34 -7.68 -22.68 6.33
N THR A 35 -6.45 -23.14 6.09
CA THR A 35 -5.28 -22.28 5.88
C THR A 35 -5.45 -21.44 4.61
N ARG A 36 -6.01 -22.04 3.55
CA ARG A 36 -6.33 -21.34 2.31
C ARG A 36 -7.34 -20.22 2.55
N ALA A 37 -8.44 -20.52 3.26
CA ALA A 37 -9.46 -19.52 3.60
C ALA A 37 -8.91 -18.38 4.48
N ARG A 38 -8.02 -18.69 5.45
CA ARG A 38 -7.38 -17.67 6.32
C ARG A 38 -6.45 -16.73 5.55
N SER A 39 -5.66 -17.28 4.64
CA SER A 39 -4.74 -16.48 3.81
C SER A 39 -5.50 -15.60 2.82
N HIS A 40 -6.43 -16.16 2.06
CA HIS A 40 -7.24 -15.43 1.07
C HIS A 40 -8.00 -14.26 1.70
N SER A 41 -8.63 -14.52 2.84
CA SER A 41 -9.35 -13.49 3.60
C SER A 41 -8.45 -12.41 4.19
N PHE A 42 -7.18 -12.72 4.46
CA PHE A 42 -6.24 -11.74 5.00
C PHE A 42 -5.84 -10.77 3.89
N TRP A 43 -5.53 -11.31 2.71
CA TRP A 43 -5.18 -10.50 1.55
C TRP A 43 -6.34 -9.64 1.06
N CYS A 44 -7.57 -10.17 1.02
CA CYS A 44 -8.74 -9.36 0.66
C CYS A 44 -8.91 -8.15 1.61
N ALA A 45 -8.76 -8.38 2.92
CA ALA A 45 -8.87 -7.30 3.90
C ALA A 45 -7.71 -6.29 3.81
N LEU A 46 -6.48 -6.77 3.61
CA LEU A 46 -5.31 -5.91 3.46
C LEU A 46 -5.43 -5.01 2.23
N ILE A 47 -5.91 -5.57 1.13
CA ILE A 47 -6.15 -4.84 -0.11
C ILE A 47 -7.27 -3.82 0.07
N ALA A 48 -8.40 -4.23 0.68
CA ALA A 48 -9.50 -3.33 1.00
C ALA A 48 -9.00 -2.15 1.84
N PHE A 49 -8.16 -2.42 2.84
CA PHE A 49 -7.54 -1.39 3.66
C PHE A 49 -6.73 -0.39 2.82
N PHE A 50 -5.78 -0.87 2.00
CA PHE A 50 -4.97 0.05 1.20
C PHE A 50 -5.82 0.86 0.23
N VAL A 51 -6.73 0.25 -0.52
CA VAL A 51 -7.51 0.98 -1.53
C VAL A 51 -8.48 1.98 -0.89
N CYS A 52 -9.09 1.65 0.26
CA CYS A 52 -10.01 2.57 0.94
C CYS A 52 -9.29 3.72 1.65
N THR A 53 -8.03 3.54 2.05
CA THR A 53 -7.25 4.57 2.75
C THR A 53 -6.35 5.38 1.81
N SER A 54 -6.03 4.85 0.63
CA SER A 54 -5.21 5.54 -0.38
C SER A 54 -6.03 6.38 -1.37
N GLY A 55 -7.36 6.27 -1.36
CA GLY A 55 -8.24 6.90 -2.35
C GLY A 55 -9.04 8.05 -1.76
N SER A 56 -8.80 9.26 -2.28
CA SER A 56 -9.64 10.48 -2.34
C SER A 56 -10.29 11.05 -1.07
N ALA A 57 -10.51 10.28 0.00
CA ALA A 57 -11.23 10.76 1.19
C ALA A 57 -10.53 11.92 1.91
N GLY A 58 -9.19 11.98 1.86
CA GLY A 58 -8.40 13.09 2.43
C GLY A 58 -8.28 14.32 1.52
N ASP A 59 -8.43 14.12 0.22
CA ASP A 59 -8.11 15.11 -0.82
C ASP A 59 -9.36 15.72 -1.47
N LEU A 60 -10.56 15.45 -0.95
CA LEU A 60 -11.82 16.05 -1.43
C LEU A 60 -11.77 17.58 -1.46
N LYS A 61 -10.97 18.19 -0.57
CA LYS A 61 -10.73 19.64 -0.56
C LYS A 61 -9.97 20.14 -1.81
N ASN A 62 -9.12 19.30 -2.40
CA ASN A 62 -8.27 19.64 -3.56
C ASN A 62 -8.98 19.38 -4.90
N THR A 63 -10.08 18.60 -4.89
CA THR A 63 -10.83 18.24 -6.11
C THR A 63 -11.90 19.25 -6.51
N VAL A 64 -12.29 20.15 -5.61
CA VAL A 64 -13.36 21.14 -5.87
C VAL A 64 -12.74 22.39 -6.50
N THR A 65 -12.76 22.49 -7.83
CA THR A 65 -12.14 23.59 -8.58
C THR A 65 -13.12 24.68 -9.03
N GLY A 66 -14.31 24.78 -8.43
CA GLY A 66 -15.35 25.72 -8.85
C GLY A 66 -16.50 25.92 -7.86
N THR A 67 -17.51 26.68 -8.26
CA THR A 67 -18.67 27.07 -7.41
C THR A 67 -19.76 26.00 -7.32
N GLY A 68 -19.57 24.81 -7.90
CA GLY A 68 -20.58 23.76 -7.96
C GLY A 68 -19.99 22.36 -7.81
N ILE A 69 -20.81 21.43 -7.34
CA ILE A 69 -20.45 20.02 -7.20
C ILE A 69 -20.67 19.32 -8.54
N GLY A 70 -19.60 18.95 -9.23
CA GLY A 70 -19.66 18.14 -10.44
C GLY A 70 -19.81 16.64 -10.18
N VAL A 71 -19.96 15.88 -11.25
CA VAL A 71 -20.09 14.40 -11.19
C VAL A 71 -18.78 13.75 -10.74
N ALA A 72 -17.63 14.32 -11.07
CA ALA A 72 -16.33 13.77 -10.71
C ALA A 72 -16.12 13.79 -9.19
N GLU A 73 -16.47 14.90 -8.53
CA GLU A 73 -16.37 15.11 -7.09
C GLU A 73 -17.31 14.17 -6.33
N VAL A 74 -18.52 13.93 -6.88
CA VAL A 74 -19.44 12.93 -6.33
C VAL A 74 -18.85 11.53 -6.42
N ILE A 75 -18.25 11.17 -7.57
CA ILE A 75 -17.59 9.88 -7.76
C ILE A 75 -16.42 9.72 -6.78
N ASP A 76 -15.60 10.75 -6.62
CA ASP A 76 -14.45 10.76 -5.71
C ASP A 76 -14.88 10.64 -4.24
N ALA A 77 -16.03 11.23 -3.88
CA ALA A 77 -16.60 11.13 -2.54
C ALA A 77 -17.10 9.71 -2.21
N ILE A 78 -17.79 9.05 -3.14
CA ILE A 78 -18.32 7.67 -2.93
C ILE A 78 -17.26 6.59 -3.13
N ASN A 79 -16.11 6.94 -3.73
CA ASN A 79 -15.05 6.02 -4.11
C ASN A 79 -14.59 5.08 -2.97
N PRO A 80 -14.35 5.55 -1.73
CA PRO A 80 -13.92 4.68 -0.64
C PRO A 80 -14.95 3.58 -0.31
N GLY A 81 -16.24 3.93 -0.31
CA GLY A 81 -17.33 2.97 -0.11
C GLY A 81 -17.43 1.95 -1.26
N LEU A 82 -17.31 2.41 -2.50
CA LEU A 82 -17.32 1.54 -3.68
C LEU A 82 -16.17 0.52 -3.66
N TRP A 83 -14.96 0.95 -3.32
CA TRP A 83 -13.80 0.04 -3.24
C TRP A 83 -13.94 -0.98 -2.12
N LEU A 84 -14.38 -0.55 -0.95
CA LEU A 84 -14.64 -1.46 0.17
C LEU A 84 -15.61 -2.56 -0.27
N LEU A 85 -16.73 -2.17 -0.88
CA LEU A 85 -17.74 -3.11 -1.33
C LEU A 85 -17.21 -4.03 -2.44
N LEU A 86 -16.56 -3.47 -3.45
CA LEU A 86 -16.04 -4.21 -4.61
C LEU A 86 -15.02 -5.28 -4.18
N ILE A 87 -14.08 -4.92 -3.30
CA ILE A 87 -13.02 -5.86 -2.87
C ILE A 87 -13.62 -7.00 -2.04
N TYR A 88 -14.60 -6.71 -1.18
CA TYR A 88 -15.30 -7.76 -0.43
C TYR A 88 -16.18 -8.63 -1.33
N LEU A 89 -16.82 -8.08 -2.36
CA LEU A 89 -17.54 -8.83 -3.39
C LEU A 89 -16.61 -9.75 -4.18
N LEU A 90 -15.47 -9.22 -4.66
CA LEU A 90 -14.45 -9.98 -5.35
C LEU A 90 -13.85 -11.06 -4.45
N GLY A 91 -13.61 -10.76 -3.18
CA GLY A 91 -13.20 -11.73 -2.17
C GLY A 91 -14.23 -12.84 -2.01
N LEU A 92 -15.52 -12.48 -1.90
CA LEU A 92 -16.62 -13.43 -1.82
C LEU A 92 -16.71 -14.36 -3.05
N TYR A 93 -16.52 -13.80 -4.25
CA TYR A 93 -16.62 -14.52 -5.51
C TYR A 93 -15.39 -15.38 -5.83
N SER A 94 -14.19 -14.90 -5.49
CA SER A 94 -12.91 -15.57 -5.74
C SER A 94 -12.61 -16.71 -4.76
N TRP A 95 -13.54 -17.03 -3.87
CA TRP A 95 -13.34 -18.10 -2.89
C TRP A 95 -13.10 -19.44 -3.58
N PRO A 96 -12.11 -20.25 -3.12
CA PRO A 96 -11.93 -21.60 -3.60
C PRO A 96 -13.18 -22.44 -3.31
N LYS A 97 -13.93 -22.80 -4.35
CA LYS A 97 -15.00 -23.81 -4.27
C LYS A 97 -14.34 -25.17 -4.02
N SER A 98 -14.54 -25.76 -2.84
CA SER A 98 -14.13 -27.16 -2.63
C SER A 98 -15.09 -28.06 -3.43
N VAL A 99 -14.53 -28.83 -4.36
CA VAL A 99 -15.27 -29.63 -5.36
C VAL A 99 -15.98 -30.84 -4.75
N THR A 100 -15.73 -31.19 -3.49
CA THR A 100 -16.40 -32.31 -2.83
C THR A 100 -17.67 -31.85 -2.13
N ALA A 101 -18.81 -32.04 -2.81
CA ALA A 101 -20.14 -31.88 -2.25
C ALA A 101 -20.45 -33.04 -1.27
N VAL A 102 -19.92 -32.98 -0.05
CA VAL A 102 -20.45 -33.81 1.03
C VAL A 102 -21.70 -33.11 1.55
N ARG A 103 -22.87 -33.71 1.29
CA ARG A 103 -24.19 -33.20 1.69
C ARG A 103 -24.37 -33.40 3.20
N ALA A 104 -23.64 -32.65 4.02
CA ALA A 104 -23.86 -32.62 5.47
C ALA A 104 -24.95 -31.59 5.78
N ALA A 105 -26.18 -32.07 6.04
CA ALA A 105 -27.23 -31.25 6.60
C ALA A 105 -26.89 -30.95 8.08
N SER A 106 -26.32 -29.78 8.34
CA SER A 106 -26.11 -29.29 9.71
C SER A 106 -27.45 -28.86 10.31
N LEU A 107 -27.90 -29.57 11.35
CA LEU A 107 -29.14 -29.30 12.10
C LEU A 107 -28.98 -28.23 13.20
N GLU A 108 -27.79 -27.61 13.34
CA GLU A 108 -27.59 -26.56 14.35
C GLU A 108 -28.38 -25.29 14.01
N PRO A 109 -29.10 -24.70 14.99
CA PRO A 109 -29.84 -23.46 14.79
C PRO A 109 -28.86 -22.33 14.41
N ARG A 110 -29.06 -21.78 13.20
CA ARG A 110 -28.26 -20.68 12.67
C ARG A 110 -28.62 -19.39 13.38
N SER A 111 -27.89 -19.03 14.43
CA SER A 111 -27.93 -17.65 14.91
C SER A 111 -27.10 -16.76 13.99
N VAL A 112 -27.79 -15.88 13.26
CA VAL A 112 -27.19 -15.02 12.21
C VAL A 112 -26.31 -13.93 12.85
N PHE A 113 -26.54 -13.59 14.11
CA PHE A 113 -25.84 -12.51 14.82
C PHE A 113 -24.74 -12.99 15.77
N THR A 114 -24.59 -14.30 16.02
CA THR A 114 -23.50 -14.83 16.85
C THR A 114 -22.09 -14.46 16.37
N PRO A 115 -21.79 -14.41 15.05
CA PRO A 115 -20.42 -14.15 14.60
C PRO A 115 -20.04 -12.65 14.65
N LEU A 116 -20.97 -11.75 15.00
CA LEU A 116 -20.71 -10.31 15.00
C LEU A 116 -19.93 -9.89 16.27
N PRO A 117 -18.72 -9.32 16.15
CA PRO A 117 -17.96 -8.84 17.31
C PRO A 117 -18.60 -7.56 17.86
N ARG A 118 -19.44 -7.70 18.91
CA ARG A 118 -20.24 -6.61 19.50
C ARG A 118 -19.41 -5.37 19.87
N ALA A 119 -18.30 -5.58 20.59
CA ALA A 119 -17.42 -4.48 21.01
C ALA A 119 -16.85 -3.70 19.82
N LEU A 120 -16.40 -4.41 18.79
CA LEU A 120 -15.80 -3.78 17.61
C LEU A 120 -16.86 -3.12 16.70
N SER A 121 -18.09 -3.64 16.72
CA SER A 121 -19.24 -3.00 16.06
C SER A 121 -19.62 -1.69 16.78
N LEU A 122 -19.59 -1.68 18.11
CA LEU A 122 -19.80 -0.48 18.91
C LEU A 122 -18.72 0.58 18.65
N ILE A 123 -17.44 0.17 18.57
CA ILE A 123 -16.35 1.08 18.19
C ILE A 123 -16.57 1.66 16.78
N ALA A 124 -16.98 0.84 15.80
CA ALA A 124 -17.29 1.33 14.46
C ALA A 124 -18.39 2.40 14.46
N VAL A 125 -19.45 2.19 15.25
CA VAL A 125 -20.52 3.17 15.43
C VAL A 125 -20.01 4.45 16.10
N LEU A 126 -19.21 4.33 17.17
CA LEU A 126 -18.64 5.49 17.86
C LEU A 126 -17.72 6.31 16.94
N VAL A 127 -16.87 5.65 16.15
CA VAL A 127 -15.96 6.34 15.21
C VAL A 127 -16.74 6.96 14.06
N PHE A 128 -17.79 6.31 13.56
CA PHE A 128 -18.70 6.89 12.57
C PHE A 128 -19.33 8.20 13.07
N PHE A 129 -19.92 8.16 14.27
CA PHE A 129 -20.53 9.36 14.86
C PHE A 129 -19.49 10.42 15.22
N GLY A 130 -18.32 10.03 15.74
CA GLY A 130 -17.22 10.97 16.00
C GLY A 130 -16.73 11.66 14.73
N SER A 131 -16.68 10.94 13.61
CA SER A 131 -16.32 11.51 12.30
C SER A 131 -17.42 12.46 11.79
N ALA A 132 -18.70 12.12 11.99
CA ALA A 132 -19.80 13.03 11.69
C ALA A 132 -19.76 14.30 12.58
N THR A 133 -19.37 14.19 13.86
CA THR A 133 -19.14 15.34 14.74
C THR A 133 -17.96 16.19 14.24
N ALA A 134 -16.90 15.60 13.70
CA ALA A 134 -15.81 16.36 13.09
C ALA A 134 -16.31 17.24 11.92
N LEU A 135 -17.28 16.76 11.13
CA LEU A 135 -17.91 17.57 10.07
C LEU A 135 -18.69 18.76 10.60
N PHE A 136 -19.23 18.68 11.81
CA PHE A 136 -19.90 19.82 12.43
C PHE A 136 -18.91 20.95 12.76
N PHE A 137 -17.66 20.64 13.09
CA PHE A 137 -16.63 21.64 13.41
C PHE A 137 -16.08 22.41 12.22
N ILE A 138 -16.38 21.98 10.98
CA ILE A 138 -15.98 22.70 9.76
C ILE A 138 -17.06 23.63 9.23
N ARG A 139 -18.24 23.69 9.85
CA ARG A 139 -19.42 24.42 9.34
C ARG A 139 -19.23 25.92 9.14
N ASP A 140 -18.29 26.51 9.85
CA ASP A 140 -17.97 27.93 9.87
C ASP A 140 -16.79 28.29 8.96
N VAL A 141 -16.26 27.33 8.20
CA VAL A 141 -15.18 27.57 7.25
C VAL A 141 -15.72 28.30 6.01
N ALA A 142 -15.42 29.60 5.94
CA ALA A 142 -15.65 30.40 4.74
C ALA A 142 -14.59 30.08 3.68
N GLY A 143 -15.04 29.76 2.47
CA GLY A 143 -14.15 29.54 1.33
C GLY A 143 -13.53 30.85 0.84
N TYR A 144 -12.41 30.74 0.13
CA TYR A 144 -11.76 31.85 -0.57
C TYR A 144 -11.30 31.41 -1.96
N PRO A 145 -11.37 32.29 -2.97
CA PRO A 145 -11.01 31.93 -4.34
C PRO A 145 -9.50 31.68 -4.46
N ALA A 146 -9.12 30.86 -5.45
CA ALA A 146 -7.73 30.70 -5.81
C ALA A 146 -7.14 32.03 -6.27
N GLN A 147 -5.93 32.35 -5.79
CA GLN A 147 -5.20 33.54 -6.19
C GLN A 147 -4.14 33.13 -7.22
N PHE A 148 -4.12 33.81 -8.36
CA PHE A 148 -3.09 33.59 -9.37
C PHE A 148 -1.78 34.24 -8.91
N ALA A 149 -0.65 33.72 -9.40
CA ALA A 149 0.63 34.36 -9.16
C ALA A 149 0.62 35.77 -9.74
N VAL A 150 0.93 36.77 -8.91
CA VAL A 150 1.00 38.17 -9.33
C VAL A 150 2.46 38.62 -9.22
N GLU A 151 3.03 38.99 -10.36
CA GLU A 151 4.27 39.75 -10.42
C GLU A 151 3.92 41.23 -10.25
N THR A 152 4.22 41.78 -9.08
CA THR A 152 4.10 43.22 -8.83
C THR A 152 5.48 43.85 -9.01
N PHE A 153 5.60 44.73 -10.00
CA PHE A 153 6.81 45.53 -10.21
C PHE A 153 6.64 46.88 -9.53
N ASP A 154 7.61 47.28 -8.72
CA ASP A 154 7.64 48.65 -8.21
C ASP A 154 7.73 49.65 -9.37
N SER A 155 7.04 50.77 -9.23
CA SER A 155 6.99 51.86 -10.23
C SER A 155 8.37 52.44 -10.62
N THR A 156 9.41 52.13 -9.85
CA THR A 156 10.81 52.52 -10.06
C THR A 156 11.66 51.45 -10.75
N GLY A 157 11.10 50.28 -11.09
CA GLY A 157 11.77 49.22 -11.86
C GLY A 157 12.87 48.47 -11.11
N GLY A 158 13.03 48.68 -9.79
CA GLY A 158 14.16 48.18 -9.00
C GLY A 158 13.93 46.86 -8.25
N GLY A 159 12.68 46.43 -8.05
CA GLY A 159 12.37 45.20 -7.34
C GLY A 159 10.93 44.77 -7.60
N GLY A 160 10.76 43.53 -8.05
CA GLY A 160 9.43 42.91 -8.18
C GLY A 160 9.18 41.98 -7.00
N THR A 161 8.00 42.07 -6.37
CA THR A 161 7.53 41.03 -5.47
C THR A 161 6.76 39.98 -6.28
N LEU A 162 7.28 38.75 -6.25
CA LEU A 162 6.59 37.57 -6.76
C LEU A 162 5.68 37.06 -5.65
N GLN A 163 4.38 37.30 -5.79
CA GLN A 163 3.39 36.59 -4.96
C GLN A 163 3.05 35.29 -5.68
N SER A 164 3.40 34.15 -5.08
CA SER A 164 3.06 32.83 -5.61
C SER A 164 1.54 32.65 -5.73
N ALA A 165 1.11 31.81 -6.67
CA ALA A 165 -0.28 31.38 -6.70
C ALA A 165 -0.63 30.72 -5.35
N GLN A 166 -1.85 30.94 -4.88
CA GLN A 166 -2.39 30.28 -3.71
C GLN A 166 -3.63 29.50 -4.12
N GLU A 167 -3.66 28.21 -3.83
CA GLU A 167 -4.85 27.39 -4.02
C GLU A 167 -6.01 27.98 -3.21
N GLY A 168 -7.17 28.10 -3.85
CA GLY A 168 -8.38 28.53 -3.18
C GLY A 168 -8.85 27.45 -2.22
N LEU A 169 -9.58 27.85 -1.18
CA LEU A 169 -10.27 26.93 -0.30
C LEU A 169 -11.75 26.92 -0.65
N ALA A 170 -12.30 25.74 -0.97
CA ALA A 170 -13.73 25.58 -1.14
C ALA A 170 -14.49 25.96 0.14
N GLU A 171 -15.76 26.31 0.05
CA GLU A 171 -16.57 26.63 1.22
C GLU A 171 -17.01 25.35 1.96
N ALA A 172 -17.23 25.44 3.28
CA ALA A 172 -17.80 24.33 4.05
C ALA A 172 -19.12 23.81 3.47
N ALA A 173 -19.95 24.70 2.91
CA ALA A 173 -21.24 24.35 2.32
C ALA A 173 -21.13 23.35 1.16
N THR A 174 -20.02 23.37 0.40
CA THR A 174 -19.79 22.42 -0.70
C THR A 174 -19.12 21.14 -0.23
N LEU A 175 -18.19 21.22 0.75
CA LEU A 175 -17.43 20.08 1.23
C LEU A 175 -18.18 19.19 2.23
N ILE A 176 -19.02 19.76 3.11
CA ILE A 176 -19.79 18.97 4.09
C ILE A 176 -20.67 17.91 3.40
N PRO A 177 -21.44 18.22 2.33
CA PRO A 177 -22.19 17.22 1.58
C PRO A 177 -21.30 16.10 1.02
N LEU A 178 -20.13 16.42 0.48
CA LEU A 178 -19.20 15.43 -0.09
C LEU A 178 -18.61 14.50 0.98
N TYR A 179 -18.14 15.05 2.10
CA TYR A 179 -17.67 14.23 3.22
C TYR A 179 -18.80 13.39 3.84
N SER A 180 -20.00 13.95 3.95
CA SER A 180 -21.18 13.23 4.44
C SER A 180 -21.55 12.09 3.49
N LEU A 181 -21.49 12.32 2.18
CA LEU A 181 -21.70 11.30 1.16
C LEU A 181 -20.63 10.20 1.25
N SER A 182 -19.36 10.57 1.50
CA SER A 182 -18.28 9.61 1.72
C SER A 182 -18.54 8.72 2.92
N LEU A 183 -18.88 9.31 4.09
CA LEU A 183 -19.26 8.55 5.29
C LEU A 183 -20.47 7.65 5.05
N ALA A 184 -21.52 8.17 4.40
CA ALA A 184 -22.71 7.41 4.08
C ALA A 184 -22.41 6.23 3.15
N SER A 185 -21.57 6.44 2.13
CA SER A 185 -21.15 5.40 1.19
C SER A 185 -20.37 4.28 1.89
N LEU A 186 -19.45 4.61 2.80
CA LEU A 186 -18.70 3.66 3.61
C LEU A 186 -19.61 2.88 4.57
N GLY A 187 -20.56 3.58 5.21
CA GLY A 187 -21.57 2.96 6.09
C GLY A 187 -22.43 1.96 5.33
N LEU A 188 -22.94 2.36 4.16
CA LEU A 188 -23.74 1.50 3.29
C LEU A 188 -22.93 0.29 2.80
N ALA A 189 -21.70 0.51 2.34
CA ALA A 189 -20.80 -0.56 1.92
C ALA A 189 -20.51 -1.57 3.04
N LEU A 190 -20.29 -1.09 4.27
CA LEU A 190 -20.11 -1.93 5.46
C LEU A 190 -21.35 -2.78 5.73
N LEU A 191 -22.55 -2.21 5.66
CA LEU A 191 -23.80 -2.94 5.89
C LEU A 191 -24.02 -4.02 4.81
N ILE A 192 -23.84 -3.68 3.54
CA ILE A 192 -23.97 -4.63 2.43
C ILE A 192 -22.94 -5.76 2.56
N ALA A 193 -21.66 -5.43 2.76
CA ALA A 193 -20.60 -6.42 2.90
C ALA A 193 -20.83 -7.33 4.13
N THR A 194 -21.30 -6.75 5.24
CA THR A 194 -21.68 -7.51 6.43
C THR A 194 -22.79 -8.50 6.12
N ALA A 195 -23.87 -8.06 5.47
CA ALA A 195 -24.97 -8.92 5.06
C ALA A 195 -24.47 -10.07 4.15
N LEU A 196 -23.65 -9.76 3.15
CA LEU A 196 -23.09 -10.75 2.24
C LEU A 196 -22.21 -11.79 2.94
N ILE A 197 -21.41 -11.38 3.94
CA ILE A 197 -20.60 -12.31 4.74
C ILE A 197 -21.49 -13.21 5.61
N LEU A 198 -22.54 -12.65 6.22
CA LEU A 198 -23.48 -13.38 7.07
C LEU A 198 -24.29 -14.40 6.27
N PHE A 199 -24.76 -14.02 5.08
CA PHE A 199 -25.53 -14.88 4.17
C PHE A 199 -24.66 -15.81 3.32
N ARG A 200 -23.33 -15.79 3.47
CA ARG A 200 -22.42 -16.66 2.72
C ARG A 200 -22.74 -18.14 2.95
N LYS A 201 -22.80 -18.92 1.88
CA LYS A 201 -22.91 -20.39 1.96
C LYS A 201 -21.71 -21.00 2.72
N PRO A 202 -21.93 -22.01 3.59
CA PRO A 202 -20.84 -22.68 4.30
C PRO A 202 -19.96 -23.48 3.33
N LEU A 203 -18.68 -23.62 3.66
CA LEU A 203 -17.76 -24.45 2.89
C LEU A 203 -17.95 -25.90 3.32
N GLY A 204 -18.28 -26.78 2.37
CA GLY A 204 -18.59 -28.19 2.64
C GLY A 204 -17.39 -29.02 3.15
N SER A 205 -16.17 -28.49 3.04
CA SER A 205 -14.93 -29.12 3.55
C SER A 205 -14.58 -28.73 4.99
N LEU A 206 -15.36 -27.86 5.64
CA LEU A 206 -15.09 -27.35 6.98
C LEU A 206 -16.25 -27.65 7.93
N THR A 207 -15.93 -27.83 9.21
CA THR A 207 -16.94 -28.01 10.27
C THR A 207 -17.85 -26.77 10.37
N PRO A 208 -19.09 -26.91 10.89
CA PRO A 208 -19.98 -25.78 11.14
C PRO A 208 -19.32 -24.71 12.03
N HIS A 209 -18.61 -25.14 13.07
CA HIS A 209 -17.84 -24.28 13.97
C HIS A 209 -16.75 -23.47 13.24
N ASP A 210 -15.89 -24.13 12.45
CA ASP A 210 -14.82 -23.43 11.72
C ASP A 210 -15.40 -22.45 10.69
N ASN A 211 -16.54 -22.78 10.07
CA ASN A 211 -17.25 -21.86 9.18
C ASN A 211 -17.73 -20.61 9.92
N GLN A 212 -18.25 -20.73 11.14
CA GLN A 212 -18.65 -19.58 11.97
C GLN A 212 -17.43 -18.74 12.37
N VAL A 213 -16.34 -19.37 12.79
CA VAL A 213 -15.09 -18.67 13.13
C VAL A 213 -14.55 -17.92 11.91
N ILE A 214 -14.58 -18.49 10.71
CA ILE A 214 -14.18 -17.78 9.48
C ILE A 214 -15.06 -16.56 9.24
N ARG A 215 -16.38 -16.65 9.41
CA ARG A 215 -17.27 -15.48 9.25
C ARG A 215 -16.92 -14.40 10.26
N ALA A 216 -16.70 -14.77 11.53
CA ALA A 216 -16.29 -13.84 12.57
C ALA A 216 -14.95 -13.16 12.25
N VAL A 217 -13.97 -13.89 11.71
CA VAL A 217 -12.69 -13.33 11.25
C VAL A 217 -12.89 -12.32 10.10
N TRP A 218 -13.76 -12.63 9.14
CA TRP A 218 -14.07 -11.72 8.04
C TRP A 218 -14.77 -10.45 8.51
N LEU A 219 -15.79 -10.58 9.36
CA LEU A 219 -16.50 -9.44 9.94
C LEU A 219 -15.57 -8.57 10.78
N ASN A 220 -14.70 -9.20 11.58
CA ASN A 220 -13.71 -8.49 12.36
C ASN A 220 -12.78 -7.66 11.47
N ARG A 221 -12.27 -8.22 10.37
CA ARG A 221 -11.42 -7.49 9.42
C ARG A 221 -12.17 -6.39 8.65
N LEU A 222 -13.41 -6.65 8.25
CA LEU A 222 -14.26 -5.68 7.57
C LEU A 222 -14.49 -4.46 8.45
N LEU A 223 -14.92 -4.69 9.69
CA LEU A 223 -15.20 -3.61 10.62
C LEU A 223 -13.95 -2.81 10.97
N ARG A 224 -12.77 -3.44 11.12
CA ARG A 224 -11.50 -2.70 11.30
C ARG A 224 -11.18 -1.78 10.13
N THR A 225 -11.38 -2.28 8.92
CA THR A 225 -11.15 -1.50 7.70
C THR A 225 -12.12 -0.33 7.64
N ALA A 226 -13.40 -0.56 7.94
CA ALA A 226 -14.42 0.48 8.00
C ALA A 226 -14.16 1.52 9.11
N ILE A 227 -13.73 1.09 10.31
CA ILE A 227 -13.33 1.99 11.42
C ILE A 227 -12.25 2.95 10.95
N LEU A 228 -11.21 2.44 10.28
CA LEU A 228 -10.13 3.28 9.77
C LEU A 228 -10.62 4.20 8.64
N GLY A 229 -11.49 3.72 7.75
CA GLY A 229 -12.11 4.54 6.72
C GLY A 229 -12.97 5.69 7.27
N PHE A 230 -13.76 5.44 8.32
CA PHE A 230 -14.50 6.50 9.00
C PHE A 230 -13.55 7.52 9.64
N ALA A 231 -12.55 7.02 10.39
CA ALA A 231 -11.56 7.87 11.04
C ALA A 231 -10.81 8.77 10.03
N THR A 232 -10.43 8.25 8.86
CA THR A 232 -9.76 9.06 7.83
C THR A 232 -10.61 10.23 7.35
N VAL A 233 -11.93 10.03 7.17
CA VAL A 233 -12.84 11.13 6.77
C VAL A 233 -12.95 12.17 7.88
N GLY A 234 -13.09 11.74 9.14
CA GLY A 234 -13.14 12.66 10.28
C GLY A 234 -11.86 13.48 10.43
N VAL A 235 -10.69 12.84 10.27
CA VAL A 235 -9.38 13.49 10.36
C VAL A 235 -9.18 14.48 9.22
N ALA A 236 -9.58 14.12 8.00
CA ALA A 236 -9.52 15.02 6.84
C ALA A 236 -10.31 16.32 7.08
N ALA A 237 -11.50 16.22 7.69
CA ALA A 237 -12.28 17.39 8.07
C ALA A 237 -11.57 18.29 9.10
N LEU A 238 -10.94 17.70 10.13
CA LEU A 238 -10.20 18.49 11.12
C LEU A 238 -8.93 19.13 10.53
N GLN A 239 -8.23 18.41 9.64
CA GLN A 239 -7.08 18.95 8.91
C GLN A 239 -7.49 20.10 7.98
N TYR A 240 -8.66 19.98 7.34
CA TYR A 240 -9.25 21.06 6.56
C TYR A 240 -9.54 22.30 7.41
N LYS A 241 -10.10 22.14 8.62
CA LYS A 241 -10.27 23.25 9.58
C LYS A 241 -8.94 23.91 9.95
N SER A 242 -7.93 23.08 10.26
CA SER A 242 -6.58 23.55 10.61
C SER A 242 -5.96 24.35 9.47
N SER A 243 -6.11 23.88 8.22
CA SER A 243 -5.58 24.54 7.03
C SER A 243 -6.24 25.91 6.83
N TRP A 244 -7.56 26.02 7.02
CA TRP A 244 -8.26 27.30 6.94
C TRP A 244 -7.78 28.31 8.00
N LEU A 245 -7.64 27.87 9.26
CA LEU A 245 -7.19 28.74 10.35
C LEU A 245 -5.74 29.23 10.17
N LEU A 246 -4.84 28.35 9.74
CA LEU A 246 -3.44 28.70 9.50
C LEU A 246 -3.28 29.68 8.32
N ASN A 247 -4.16 29.62 7.32
CA ASN A 247 -4.16 30.61 6.25
C ASN A 247 -4.66 31.99 6.71
N LEU A 248 -5.66 32.03 7.58
CA LEU A 248 -6.15 33.29 8.17
C LEU A 248 -5.16 33.92 9.14
N TYR A 249 -4.43 33.07 9.89
CA TYR A 249 -3.50 33.50 10.93
C TYR A 249 -2.19 32.70 10.84
N PRO A 250 -1.28 33.07 9.91
CA PRO A 250 -0.06 32.29 9.63
C PRO A 250 0.90 32.18 10.83
N GLU A 251 0.89 33.17 11.72
CA GLU A 251 1.79 33.23 12.89
C GLU A 251 1.24 32.47 14.11
N ALA A 252 -0.03 32.02 14.06
CA ALA A 252 -0.70 31.41 15.18
C ALA A 252 -0.57 29.88 15.13
N ASP A 253 0.58 29.37 15.59
CA ASP A 253 0.87 27.94 15.69
C ASP A 253 -0.17 27.16 16.53
N ASP A 254 -0.88 27.83 17.44
CA ASP A 254 -1.96 27.26 18.24
C ASP A 254 -3.07 26.63 17.39
N TYR A 255 -3.27 27.07 16.14
CA TYR A 255 -4.28 26.51 15.24
C TYR A 255 -3.92 25.14 14.68
N ARG A 256 -2.66 24.69 14.82
CA ARG A 256 -2.25 23.29 14.54
C ARG A 256 -2.92 22.28 15.47
N ILE A 257 -3.58 22.73 16.55
CA ILE A 257 -4.28 21.84 17.49
C ILE A 257 -5.30 20.93 16.78
N TRP A 258 -6.02 21.43 15.76
CA TRP A 258 -7.00 20.63 15.02
C TRP A 258 -6.35 19.49 14.21
N GLN A 259 -5.25 19.80 13.53
CA GLN A 259 -4.44 18.81 12.83
C GLN A 259 -3.85 17.79 13.81
N ASN A 260 -3.31 18.25 14.94
CA ASN A 260 -2.73 17.38 15.97
C ASN A 260 -3.79 16.47 16.58
N VAL A 261 -4.96 17.00 16.96
CA VAL A 261 -6.09 16.21 17.49
C VAL A 261 -6.52 15.14 16.48
N GLY A 262 -6.67 15.50 15.20
CA GLY A 262 -6.95 14.52 14.14
C GLY A 262 -5.88 13.42 14.06
N ASN A 263 -4.60 13.81 13.99
CA ASN A 263 -3.49 12.87 13.88
C ASN A 263 -3.37 11.94 15.10
N PHE A 264 -3.51 12.46 16.32
CA PHE A 264 -3.49 11.66 17.54
C PHE A 264 -4.70 10.74 17.66
N ALA A 265 -5.90 11.21 17.30
CA ALA A 265 -7.09 10.37 17.25
C ALA A 265 -6.93 9.23 16.24
N MET A 266 -6.41 9.52 15.04
CA MET A 266 -6.13 8.50 14.02
C MET A 266 -5.11 7.47 14.53
N LEU A 267 -4.02 7.93 15.14
CA LEU A 267 -2.99 7.07 15.69
C LEU A 267 -3.56 6.16 16.79
N LEU A 268 -4.36 6.71 17.70
CA LEU A 268 -5.02 5.96 18.76
C LEU A 268 -5.96 4.89 18.19
N ILE A 269 -6.83 5.27 17.24
CA ILE A 269 -7.75 4.34 16.57
C ILE A 269 -6.96 3.24 15.85
N PHE A 270 -5.87 3.59 15.16
CA PHE A 270 -4.99 2.65 14.50
C PHE A 270 -4.39 1.65 15.48
N ILE A 271 -3.84 2.10 16.61
CA ILE A 271 -3.29 1.23 17.65
C ILE A 271 -4.37 0.30 18.21
N LEU A 272 -5.56 0.83 18.53
CA LEU A 272 -6.68 0.03 19.05
C LEU A 272 -7.12 -1.06 18.06
N VAL A 273 -7.25 -0.70 16.78
CA VAL A 273 -7.64 -1.62 15.70
C VAL A 273 -6.55 -2.66 15.41
N ALA A 274 -5.28 -2.27 15.48
CA ALA A 274 -4.15 -3.16 15.30
C ALA A 274 -4.00 -4.16 16.46
N ALA A 275 -4.20 -3.69 17.69
CA ALA A 275 -4.12 -4.49 18.91
C ALA A 275 -5.29 -5.48 19.06
N TRP A 276 -6.45 -5.18 18.46
CA TRP A 276 -7.55 -6.15 18.44
C TRP A 276 -7.08 -7.43 17.73
N ALA A 277 -7.31 -8.62 18.26
CA ALA A 277 -6.99 -9.88 17.57
C ALA A 277 -8.28 -10.50 16.97
N PRO A 278 -8.23 -11.11 15.77
CA PRO A 278 -9.37 -11.87 15.27
C PRO A 278 -9.53 -13.15 16.11
N PRO A 279 -10.75 -13.69 16.27
CA PRO A 279 -10.96 -14.93 17.02
C PRO A 279 -10.20 -16.09 16.37
N ALA A 280 -9.50 -16.88 17.19
CA ALA A 280 -8.60 -17.96 16.73
C ALA A 280 -9.06 -19.37 17.14
N ASN A 281 -10.31 -19.51 17.62
CA ASN A 281 -10.86 -20.74 18.20
C ASN A 281 -11.25 -21.76 17.13
N PHE A 282 -10.33 -22.13 16.23
CA PHE A 282 -10.55 -23.20 15.27
C PHE A 282 -10.43 -24.57 15.95
N VAL A 283 -11.19 -25.57 15.49
CA VAL A 283 -10.93 -26.95 15.91
C VAL A 283 -9.51 -27.29 15.44
N LYS A 284 -8.61 -27.65 16.37
CA LYS A 284 -7.25 -28.08 16.03
C LYS A 284 -7.36 -29.28 15.09
N ASN A 285 -7.14 -29.07 13.79
CA ASN A 285 -6.83 -30.20 12.93
C ASN A 285 -5.49 -30.77 13.42
N ALA A 286 -5.56 -32.02 13.91
CA ALA A 286 -4.50 -32.73 14.60
C ALA A 286 -3.25 -33.03 13.76
N ASP A 287 -3.23 -32.68 12.47
CA ASP A 287 -2.10 -32.94 11.59
C ASP A 287 -1.42 -31.64 11.15
N THR A 288 -0.76 -30.96 12.10
CA THR A 288 0.28 -30.00 11.70
C THR A 288 1.44 -30.83 11.15
N VAL A 289 1.41 -31.11 9.85
CA VAL A 289 2.55 -31.67 9.13
C VAL A 289 3.77 -30.84 9.53
N PRO A 290 4.82 -31.45 10.12
CA PRO A 290 5.97 -30.69 10.60
C PRO A 290 6.53 -29.86 9.45
N SER A 291 6.65 -28.54 9.67
CA SER A 291 7.08 -27.63 8.62
C SER A 291 8.50 -27.98 8.19
N SER A 292 8.64 -28.41 6.94
CA SER A 292 9.97 -28.74 6.39
C SER A 292 10.89 -27.52 6.51
N ALA A 293 12.20 -27.75 6.65
CA ALA A 293 13.19 -26.67 6.70
C ALA A 293 13.04 -25.71 5.50
N PHE A 294 12.68 -26.23 4.33
CA PHE A 294 12.35 -25.45 3.14
C PHE A 294 11.10 -24.58 3.32
N SER A 295 10.02 -25.09 3.95
CA SER A 295 8.82 -24.26 4.22
C SER A 295 9.14 -23.12 5.17
N ARG A 296 9.91 -23.39 6.24
CA ARG A 296 10.35 -22.36 7.19
C ARG A 296 11.22 -21.29 6.53
N MET A 297 12.18 -21.70 5.70
CA MET A 297 13.02 -20.78 4.92
C MET A 297 12.17 -19.92 3.97
N ARG A 298 11.15 -20.50 3.33
CA ARG A 298 10.24 -19.78 2.43
C ARG A 298 9.33 -18.80 3.18
N GLU A 299 8.73 -19.24 4.29
CA GLU A 299 7.91 -18.38 5.16
C GLU A 299 8.72 -17.20 5.67
N ASN A 300 9.95 -17.45 6.09
CA ASN A 300 10.91 -16.41 6.45
C ASN A 300 11.14 -15.42 5.30
N LEU A 301 11.38 -15.90 4.07
CA LEU A 301 11.56 -15.04 2.91
C LEU A 301 10.32 -14.18 2.61
N PHE A 302 9.11 -14.66 2.88
CA PHE A 302 7.89 -13.85 2.78
C PHE A 302 7.81 -12.82 3.90
N SER A 303 8.01 -13.23 5.15
CA SER A 303 7.98 -12.33 6.31
C SER A 303 9.02 -11.23 6.22
N LEU A 304 10.27 -11.57 5.83
CA LEU A 304 11.34 -10.61 5.62
C LEU A 304 10.97 -9.60 4.54
N GLY A 305 10.42 -10.06 3.40
CA GLY A 305 9.99 -9.17 2.33
C GLY A 305 8.90 -8.20 2.81
N PHE A 306 7.92 -8.67 3.57
CA PHE A 306 6.85 -7.85 4.12
C PHE A 306 7.37 -6.83 5.14
N ILE A 307 8.13 -7.29 6.14
CA ILE A 307 8.66 -6.44 7.22
C ILE A 307 9.61 -5.38 6.66
N THR A 308 10.55 -5.76 5.79
CA THR A 308 11.50 -4.80 5.21
C THR A 308 10.81 -3.77 4.32
N THR A 309 9.78 -4.17 3.56
CA THR A 309 9.00 -3.22 2.76
C THR A 309 8.20 -2.28 3.67
N ALA A 310 7.51 -2.80 4.70
CA ALA A 310 6.75 -1.99 5.64
C ALA A 310 7.65 -1.00 6.41
N LEU A 311 8.78 -1.46 6.94
CA LEU A 311 9.74 -0.60 7.62
C LEU A 311 10.38 0.43 6.69
N SER A 312 10.60 0.09 5.42
CA SER A 312 11.14 1.05 4.44
C SER A 312 10.10 2.12 4.10
N LEU A 313 8.81 1.76 4.00
CA LEU A 313 7.71 2.70 3.80
C LEU A 313 7.50 3.61 5.03
N VAL A 314 7.56 3.05 6.24
CA VAL A 314 7.51 3.84 7.48
C VAL A 314 8.72 4.77 7.57
N GLY A 315 9.92 4.27 7.26
CA GLY A 315 11.14 5.07 7.22
C GLY A 315 11.02 6.22 6.23
N MET A 316 10.48 5.96 5.04
CA MET A 316 10.14 6.99 4.07
C MET A 316 9.16 8.03 4.62
N ALA A 317 8.06 7.61 5.24
CA ALA A 317 7.04 8.51 5.77
C ALA A 317 7.54 9.39 6.95
N LEU A 318 8.60 8.95 7.63
CA LEU A 318 9.23 9.67 8.73
C LEU A 318 10.37 10.61 8.27
N MET A 319 10.85 10.50 7.03
CA MET A 319 11.93 11.36 6.55
C MET A 319 11.44 12.83 6.47
N PRO A 320 12.19 13.81 6.98
CA PRO A 320 11.79 15.22 6.95
C PRO A 320 11.42 15.72 5.55
N TRP A 321 12.10 15.22 4.51
CA TRP A 321 11.87 15.57 3.11
C TRP A 321 10.59 14.97 2.52
N SER A 322 10.01 13.91 3.11
CA SER A 322 8.70 13.43 2.68
C SER A 322 7.56 14.38 3.08
N ARG A 323 7.79 15.27 4.05
CA ARG A 323 6.83 16.30 4.48
C ARG A 323 6.90 17.57 3.64
N GLN A 324 8.06 17.85 3.03
CA GLN A 324 8.20 18.93 2.03
C GLN A 324 7.70 18.51 0.65
N ALA A 325 7.71 17.21 0.36
CA ALA A 325 7.11 16.62 -0.83
C ALA A 325 5.59 16.38 -0.70
N GLU A 326 4.88 17.09 0.19
CA GLU A 326 3.54 17.54 -0.16
C GLU A 326 3.75 18.45 -1.36
N ILE A 327 3.76 17.82 -2.55
CA ILE A 327 3.97 18.43 -3.86
C ILE A 327 3.05 19.64 -3.88
N SER A 328 3.61 20.82 -3.64
CA SER A 328 2.93 22.05 -3.99
C SER A 328 2.73 21.92 -5.50
N PHE A 329 1.48 21.84 -5.93
CA PHE A 329 1.13 21.88 -7.34
C PHE A 329 1.56 23.22 -7.98
N ASP A 330 2.11 24.16 -7.19
CA ASP A 330 2.74 25.40 -7.63
C ASP A 330 4.22 25.23 -8.03
N THR A 331 4.87 24.09 -7.73
CA THR A 331 6.25 23.81 -8.15
C THR A 331 6.31 23.49 -9.64
N ARG A 332 7.31 24.04 -10.35
CA ARG A 332 7.47 23.76 -11.77
C ARG A 332 7.81 22.28 -11.97
N PRO A 333 7.27 21.59 -13.00
CA PRO A 333 7.63 20.21 -13.27
C PRO A 333 9.15 20.01 -13.28
N GLY A 334 9.68 19.10 -12.45
CA GLY A 334 11.13 18.86 -12.34
C GLY A 334 11.85 19.61 -11.22
N GLU A 335 11.23 20.60 -10.57
CA GLU A 335 11.84 21.35 -9.46
C GLU A 335 12.12 20.44 -8.25
N ASP A 336 11.21 19.53 -7.95
CA ASP A 336 11.34 18.53 -6.87
C ASP A 336 12.06 17.25 -7.29
N ALA A 337 12.42 17.11 -8.57
CA ALA A 337 13.04 15.89 -9.09
C ALA A 337 14.30 15.46 -8.32
N PRO A 338 15.21 16.36 -7.89
CA PRO A 338 16.36 15.96 -7.07
C PRO A 338 15.95 15.33 -5.73
N GLN A 339 14.92 15.87 -5.08
CA GLN A 339 14.42 15.39 -3.79
C GLN A 339 13.78 14.01 -3.95
N VAL A 340 12.95 13.83 -4.98
CA VAL A 340 12.32 12.55 -5.33
C VAL A 340 13.37 11.48 -5.62
N MET A 341 14.42 11.82 -6.38
CA MET A 341 15.53 10.89 -6.66
C MET A 341 16.25 10.47 -5.38
N LEU A 342 16.53 11.42 -4.49
CA LEU A 342 17.18 11.14 -3.23
C LEU A 342 16.29 10.27 -2.33
N LEU A 343 15.00 10.57 -2.24
CA LEU A 343 14.02 9.78 -1.49
C LEU A 343 13.94 8.33 -2.00
N LEU A 344 13.88 8.12 -3.32
CA LEU A 344 13.85 6.78 -3.92
C LEU A 344 15.19 6.04 -3.72
N ALA A 345 16.33 6.72 -3.85
CA ALA A 345 17.63 6.13 -3.54
C ALA A 345 17.75 5.75 -2.06
N GLY A 346 17.28 6.61 -1.17
CA GLY A 346 17.20 6.39 0.28
C GLY A 346 16.31 5.19 0.64
N PHE A 347 15.16 5.06 -0.02
CA PHE A 347 14.28 3.88 0.12
C PHE A 347 15.01 2.59 -0.27
N VAL A 348 15.69 2.57 -1.42
CA VAL A 348 16.48 1.39 -1.85
C VAL A 348 17.58 1.09 -0.85
N ALA A 349 18.30 2.11 -0.38
CA ALA A 349 19.37 1.95 0.61
C ALA A 349 18.82 1.33 1.92
N LEU A 350 17.74 1.88 2.46
CA LEU A 350 17.10 1.38 3.68
C LEU A 350 16.59 -0.06 3.50
N TYR A 351 15.91 -0.34 2.39
CA TYR A 351 15.41 -1.68 2.07
C TYR A 351 16.55 -2.71 2.01
N LEU A 352 17.62 -2.41 1.28
CA LEU A 352 18.76 -3.31 1.12
C LEU A 352 19.56 -3.44 2.42
N ALA A 353 19.72 -2.37 3.20
CA ALA A 353 20.37 -2.39 4.50
C ALA A 353 19.63 -3.26 5.51
N LEU A 354 18.30 -3.14 5.60
CA LEU A 354 17.49 -3.99 6.48
C LEU A 354 17.56 -5.47 6.10
N ASN A 355 17.51 -5.78 4.80
CA ASN A 355 17.68 -7.16 4.32
C ASN A 355 19.10 -7.68 4.58
N ALA A 356 20.14 -6.87 4.34
CA ALA A 356 21.52 -7.23 4.58
C ALA A 356 21.82 -7.45 6.08
N GLY A 357 21.29 -6.58 6.94
CA GLY A 357 21.39 -6.68 8.40
C GLY A 357 20.70 -7.94 8.93
N TYR A 358 19.52 -8.27 8.39
CA TYR A 358 18.86 -9.54 8.70
C TYR A 358 19.70 -10.75 8.29
N LEU A 359 20.25 -10.75 7.08
CA LEU A 359 21.16 -11.80 6.62
C LEU A 359 22.42 -11.87 7.49
N GLY A 360 22.95 -10.74 7.94
CA GLY A 360 24.08 -10.66 8.86
C GLY A 360 23.75 -11.24 10.24
N TYR A 361 22.56 -10.98 10.77
CA TYR A 361 22.07 -11.60 12.00
C TYR A 361 21.94 -13.13 11.87
N VAL A 362 21.35 -13.59 10.76
CA VAL A 362 21.23 -15.02 10.44
C VAL A 362 22.61 -15.67 10.25
N HIS A 363 23.55 -14.98 9.60
CA HIS A 363 24.94 -15.40 9.48
C HIS A 363 25.57 -15.58 10.86
N HIS A 364 25.48 -14.55 11.71
CA HIS A 364 26.12 -14.53 13.02
C HIS A 364 25.54 -15.56 14.00
N SER A 365 24.22 -15.80 13.94
CA SER A 365 23.56 -16.83 14.75
C SER A 365 23.91 -18.26 14.30
N SER A 366 24.43 -18.42 13.07
CA SER A 366 24.75 -19.73 12.47
C SER A 366 26.21 -20.20 12.69
N LYS A 367 26.89 -19.75 13.75
CA LYS A 367 28.32 -20.03 14.01
C LYS A 367 28.72 -21.51 13.91
N SER A 368 27.82 -22.44 14.22
CA SER A 368 28.05 -23.89 14.11
C SER A 368 28.00 -24.46 12.68
N VAL A 369 27.55 -23.67 11.68
CA VAL A 369 27.29 -24.13 10.30
C VAL A 369 28.26 -23.48 9.28
N HIS A 370 29.24 -22.69 9.73
CA HIS A 370 30.16 -21.93 8.87
C HIS A 370 31.01 -22.78 7.92
N HIS A 371 31.11 -24.10 8.18
CA HIS A 371 31.87 -25.05 7.37
C HIS A 371 31.07 -25.67 6.20
N GLN A 372 29.78 -25.36 6.03
CA GLN A 372 29.02 -25.88 4.89
C GLN A 372 29.42 -25.21 3.57
N ALA A 373 29.54 -26.02 2.51
CA ALA A 373 29.81 -25.55 1.16
C ALA A 373 28.70 -24.61 0.67
N ARG A 374 29.09 -23.41 0.22
CA ARG A 374 28.15 -22.36 -0.21
C ARG A 374 27.71 -22.62 -1.65
N ASN A 375 26.45 -23.00 -1.84
CA ASN A 375 25.94 -23.29 -3.17
C ASN A 375 25.40 -22.02 -3.83
N ILE A 376 26.05 -21.58 -4.92
CA ILE A 376 25.72 -20.32 -5.60
C ILE A 376 25.52 -20.60 -7.08
N ARG A 377 24.48 -20.01 -7.67
CA ARG A 377 24.27 -19.98 -9.12
C ARG A 377 23.64 -18.67 -9.52
N ASN A 378 24.24 -17.98 -10.49
CA ASN A 378 23.74 -16.70 -11.01
C ASN A 378 22.28 -16.79 -11.46
N LEU A 379 21.55 -15.67 -11.42
CA LEU A 379 20.25 -15.56 -12.08
C LEU A 379 20.37 -15.83 -13.59
N PRO A 380 19.26 -16.21 -14.25
CA PRO A 380 19.25 -16.32 -15.71
C PRO A 380 19.69 -15.00 -16.37
N ARG A 381 20.56 -15.07 -17.38
CA ARG A 381 21.20 -13.90 -18.00
C ARG A 381 20.18 -12.88 -18.54
N TYR A 382 19.06 -13.35 -19.07
CA TYR A 382 18.00 -12.49 -19.62
C TYR A 382 17.40 -11.53 -18.57
N VAL A 383 17.40 -11.90 -17.28
CA VAL A 383 16.88 -11.05 -16.20
C VAL A 383 17.78 -9.82 -16.01
N TYR A 384 19.11 -10.02 -16.04
CA TYR A 384 20.07 -8.91 -15.96
C TYR A 384 20.01 -8.02 -17.19
N ILE A 385 19.84 -8.60 -18.38
CA ILE A 385 19.72 -7.84 -19.64
C ILE A 385 18.47 -6.96 -19.60
N LEU A 386 17.32 -7.52 -19.19
CA LEU A 386 16.07 -6.76 -19.10
C LEU A 386 16.17 -5.62 -18.09
N ALA A 387 16.72 -5.88 -16.90
CA ALA A 387 16.95 -4.84 -15.89
C ALA A 387 17.91 -3.76 -16.41
N GLY A 388 18.99 -4.15 -17.09
CA GLY A 388 19.96 -3.23 -17.70
C GLY A 388 19.31 -2.31 -18.74
N ILE A 389 18.48 -2.86 -19.63
CA ILE A 389 17.75 -2.06 -20.63
C ILE A 389 16.84 -1.05 -19.94
N LEU A 390 16.06 -1.48 -18.94
CA LEU A 390 15.16 -0.59 -18.21
C LEU A 390 15.91 0.53 -17.48
N ILE A 391 17.05 0.22 -16.86
CA ILE A 391 17.90 1.20 -16.17
C ILE A 391 18.51 2.19 -17.17
N ILE A 392 19.01 1.72 -18.31
CA ILE A 392 19.61 2.60 -19.35
C ILE A 392 18.54 3.53 -19.94
N VAL A 393 17.38 3.00 -20.31
CA VAL A 393 16.27 3.80 -20.86
C VAL A 393 15.81 4.85 -19.84
N SER A 394 15.62 4.46 -18.58
CA SER A 394 15.18 5.38 -17.53
C SER A 394 16.25 6.42 -17.19
N GLY A 395 17.52 6.01 -17.14
CA GLY A 395 18.67 6.91 -16.95
C GLY A 395 18.79 7.93 -18.08
N TYR A 396 18.55 7.50 -19.33
CA TYR A 396 18.50 8.41 -20.46
C TYR A 396 17.37 9.43 -20.33
N LEU A 397 16.16 8.99 -19.96
CA LEU A 397 15.02 9.89 -19.74
C LEU A 397 15.24 10.86 -18.56
N LEU A 398 15.99 10.45 -17.55
CA LEU A 398 16.36 11.31 -16.42
C LEU A 398 17.27 12.46 -16.83
N ILE A 399 18.25 12.17 -17.69
CA ILE A 399 19.25 13.11 -18.20
C ILE A 399 18.65 13.99 -19.31
N ASN A 400 17.86 13.39 -20.19
CA ASN A 400 17.26 14.02 -21.37
C ASN A 400 15.74 13.84 -21.32
N PRO A 401 15.03 14.53 -20.41
CA PRO A 401 13.58 14.46 -20.37
C PRO A 401 13.00 14.99 -21.70
N PRO A 402 11.92 14.40 -22.22
CA PRO A 402 11.29 14.85 -23.47
C PRO A 402 10.61 16.22 -23.28
N LEU A 403 11.39 17.29 -23.39
CA LEU A 403 11.00 18.68 -23.08
C LEU A 403 9.85 19.23 -23.92
N LYS A 404 9.60 18.67 -25.11
CA LYS A 404 8.62 19.22 -26.07
C LYS A 404 7.19 19.24 -25.54
N TYR A 405 6.87 18.42 -24.54
CA TYR A 405 5.52 18.30 -23.99
C TYR A 405 5.33 19.05 -22.66
N PHE A 406 6.40 19.57 -22.05
CA PHE A 406 6.37 20.16 -20.71
C PHE A 406 7.00 21.55 -20.75
N TRP A 407 6.18 22.57 -21.04
CA TRP A 407 6.58 23.97 -20.90
C TRP A 407 6.94 24.24 -19.43
N GLY A 408 8.09 24.85 -19.18
CA GLY A 408 8.54 25.21 -17.83
C GLY A 408 9.28 24.13 -17.03
N LEU A 409 9.67 23.01 -17.66
CA LEU A 409 10.38 21.91 -16.97
C LEU A 409 11.78 22.32 -16.47
N VAL A 410 12.03 22.17 -15.18
CA VAL A 410 13.34 22.36 -14.56
C VAL A 410 14.13 21.06 -14.71
N LYS A 411 15.20 21.07 -15.50
CA LYS A 411 16.04 19.88 -15.68
C LYS A 411 16.91 19.66 -14.46
N VAL A 412 16.98 18.41 -14.00
CA VAL A 412 18.00 18.01 -13.03
C VAL A 412 19.36 18.00 -13.70
N GLY A 413 20.39 18.44 -12.96
CA GLY A 413 21.77 18.36 -13.42
C GLY A 413 22.13 16.92 -13.82
N PRO A 414 22.70 16.69 -15.02
CA PRO A 414 22.98 15.35 -15.53
C PRO A 414 23.95 14.58 -14.63
N THR A 415 24.87 15.30 -13.98
CA THR A 415 25.80 14.76 -12.97
C THR A 415 25.07 14.21 -11.76
N PHE A 416 24.10 14.95 -11.21
CA PHE A 416 23.32 14.50 -10.06
C PHE A 416 22.47 13.27 -10.41
N ALA A 417 21.79 13.28 -11.56
CA ALA A 417 21.00 12.14 -12.02
C ALA A 417 21.87 10.87 -12.20
N LEU A 418 23.04 11.01 -12.82
CA LEU A 418 24.00 9.91 -12.97
C LEU A 418 24.50 9.38 -11.62
N LEU A 419 24.82 10.27 -10.68
CA LEU A 419 25.25 9.88 -9.33
C LEU A 419 24.17 9.09 -8.59
N MET A 420 22.89 9.49 -8.69
CA MET A 420 21.78 8.76 -8.06
C MET A 420 21.58 7.37 -8.68
N VAL A 421 21.62 7.26 -10.01
CA VAL A 421 21.54 5.95 -10.68
C VAL A 421 22.72 5.06 -10.30
N LEU A 422 23.93 5.61 -10.27
CA LEU A 422 25.14 4.89 -9.87
C LEU A 422 25.06 4.42 -8.41
N ALA A 423 24.57 5.28 -7.50
CA ALA A 423 24.40 4.92 -6.09
C ALA A 423 23.45 3.72 -5.92
N VAL A 424 22.29 3.73 -6.61
CA VAL A 424 21.36 2.60 -6.60
C VAL A 424 22.00 1.32 -7.16
N LEU A 425 22.78 1.42 -8.24
CA LEU A 425 23.49 0.28 -8.82
C LEU A 425 24.54 -0.30 -7.88
N VAL A 426 25.35 0.55 -7.24
CA VAL A 426 26.39 0.14 -6.28
C VAL A 426 25.77 -0.53 -5.05
N LEU A 427 24.70 0.06 -4.49
CA LEU A 427 23.96 -0.53 -3.37
C LEU A 427 23.40 -1.91 -3.74
N THR A 428 22.78 -2.03 -4.92
CA THR A 428 22.22 -3.29 -5.42
C THR A 428 23.31 -4.35 -5.62
N ALA A 429 24.44 -3.98 -6.23
CA ALA A 429 25.56 -4.88 -6.45
C ALA A 429 26.22 -5.32 -5.13
N GLY A 430 26.40 -4.39 -4.19
CA GLY A 430 26.94 -4.67 -2.85
C GLY A 430 26.05 -5.64 -2.08
N TYR A 431 24.72 -5.46 -2.14
CA TYR A 431 23.78 -6.40 -1.55
C TYR A 431 23.85 -7.79 -2.20
N ILE A 432 23.88 -7.88 -3.54
CA ILE A 432 24.00 -9.16 -4.25
C ILE A 432 25.29 -9.87 -3.86
N TRP A 433 26.40 -9.14 -3.79
CA TRP A 433 27.69 -9.66 -3.33
C TRP A 433 27.61 -10.20 -1.89
N TRP A 434 26.96 -9.46 -0.99
CA TRP A 434 26.75 -9.86 0.40
C TRP A 434 25.87 -11.11 0.52
N ALA A 435 24.72 -11.12 -0.15
CA ALA A 435 23.77 -12.23 -0.17
C ALA A 435 24.38 -13.54 -0.72
N ARG A 436 25.43 -13.45 -1.56
CA ARG A 436 26.19 -14.61 -2.04
C ARG A 436 27.20 -15.14 -1.01
N ARG A 437 27.70 -14.31 -0.10
CA ARG A 437 28.75 -14.69 0.86
C ARG A 437 28.24 -15.15 2.22
N VAL A 438 27.05 -14.73 2.63
CA VAL A 438 26.44 -15.09 3.92
C VAL A 438 26.16 -16.59 4.02
N SER A 439 26.47 -17.21 5.17
CA SER A 439 26.03 -18.58 5.50
C SER A 439 24.58 -18.59 5.98
N LEU A 440 23.82 -19.61 5.59
CA LEU A 440 22.43 -19.78 5.96
C LEU A 440 22.31 -21.00 6.89
N PRO A 441 21.69 -20.89 8.09
CA PRO A 441 21.57 -21.99 9.06
C PRO A 441 20.52 -23.04 8.69
N TRP A 442 19.91 -22.94 7.51
CA TRP A 442 18.83 -23.82 7.10
C TRP A 442 19.38 -25.16 6.63
N GLN A 443 18.91 -26.26 7.22
CA GLN A 443 19.20 -27.62 6.74
C GLN A 443 18.38 -27.91 5.46
N VAL A 444 18.79 -27.32 4.35
CA VAL A 444 18.13 -27.42 3.04
C VAL A 444 19.08 -28.02 1.99
N SER A 445 18.53 -28.54 0.91
CA SER A 445 19.37 -29.05 -0.20
C SER A 445 20.08 -27.90 -0.92
N ALA A 446 21.18 -28.22 -1.62
CA ALA A 446 21.92 -27.24 -2.44
C ALA A 446 21.02 -26.51 -3.45
N GLU A 447 20.07 -27.21 -4.07
CA GLU A 447 19.10 -26.60 -5.00
C GLU A 447 18.18 -25.58 -4.31
N GLN A 448 17.74 -25.87 -3.08
CA GLN A 448 16.87 -25.00 -2.29
C GLN A 448 17.63 -23.75 -1.83
N GLU A 449 18.90 -23.90 -1.44
CA GLU A 449 19.78 -22.78 -1.09
C GLU A 449 20.04 -21.88 -2.30
N ILE A 450 20.39 -22.47 -3.46
CA ILE A 450 20.58 -21.74 -4.72
C ILE A 450 19.31 -20.95 -5.07
N TRP A 451 18.14 -21.59 -4.95
CA TRP A 451 16.86 -20.93 -5.20
C TRP A 451 16.64 -19.74 -4.26
N TYR A 452 16.89 -19.92 -2.96
CA TYR A 452 16.74 -18.86 -1.96
C TYR A 452 17.61 -17.63 -2.28
N ARG A 453 18.90 -17.85 -2.57
CA ARG A 453 19.84 -16.77 -2.91
C ARG A 453 19.41 -16.04 -4.19
N ARG A 454 19.00 -16.78 -5.22
CA ARG A 454 18.46 -16.19 -6.47
C ARG A 454 17.23 -15.33 -6.22
N VAL A 455 16.33 -15.75 -5.32
CA VAL A 455 15.16 -14.93 -4.98
C VAL A 455 15.58 -13.64 -4.29
N LEU A 456 16.56 -13.66 -3.39
CA LEU A 456 17.10 -12.45 -2.76
C LEU A 456 17.77 -11.51 -3.79
N GLU A 457 18.59 -12.06 -4.68
CA GLU A 457 19.21 -11.30 -5.78
C GLU A 457 18.16 -10.66 -6.69
N PHE A 458 17.14 -11.41 -7.07
CA PHE A 458 16.07 -10.93 -7.92
C PHE A 458 15.28 -9.80 -7.25
N ARG A 459 15.04 -9.91 -5.94
CA ARG A 459 14.37 -8.86 -5.16
C ARG A 459 15.19 -7.57 -5.10
N ALA A 460 16.49 -7.66 -4.88
CA ALA A 460 17.35 -6.48 -4.90
C ALA A 460 17.36 -5.82 -6.28
N LEU A 461 17.52 -6.62 -7.34
CA LEU A 461 17.52 -6.14 -8.72
C LEU A 461 16.20 -5.46 -9.09
N ARG A 462 15.05 -6.05 -8.76
CA ARG A 462 13.74 -5.43 -9.06
C ARG A 462 13.51 -4.16 -8.25
N THR A 463 13.91 -4.11 -6.98
CA THR A 463 13.72 -2.92 -6.14
C THR A 463 14.56 -1.75 -6.67
N GLY A 464 15.83 -1.99 -7.01
CA GLY A 464 16.69 -0.96 -7.62
C GLY A 464 16.19 -0.52 -9.00
N THR A 465 15.80 -1.48 -9.86
CA THR A 465 15.27 -1.18 -11.21
C THR A 465 13.97 -0.38 -11.14
N ALA A 466 13.04 -0.78 -10.25
CA ALA A 466 11.77 -0.08 -10.07
C ALA A 466 11.98 1.34 -9.53
N ALA A 467 12.91 1.55 -8.60
CA ALA A 467 13.23 2.89 -8.11
C ALA A 467 13.76 3.78 -9.24
N ILE A 468 14.71 3.30 -10.05
CA ILE A 468 15.26 4.06 -11.19
C ILE A 468 14.19 4.35 -12.24
N LEU A 469 13.26 3.43 -12.52
CA LEU A 469 12.10 3.66 -13.39
C LEU A 469 11.13 4.70 -12.82
N MET A 470 10.97 4.74 -11.50
CA MET A 470 10.06 5.66 -10.82
C MET A 470 10.62 7.09 -10.78
N MET A 471 11.94 7.26 -10.67
CA MET A 471 12.60 8.57 -10.61
C MET A 471 12.16 9.55 -11.70
N PRO A 472 12.16 9.21 -13.01
CA PRO A 472 11.72 10.15 -14.05
C PRO A 472 10.22 10.38 -14.00
N GLY A 473 9.43 9.35 -13.69
CA GLY A 473 7.98 9.48 -13.63
C GLY A 473 7.52 10.40 -12.52
N TRP A 474 8.13 10.30 -11.34
CA TRP A 474 7.75 11.08 -10.15
C TRP A 474 8.47 12.43 -10.12
N GLY A 475 9.72 12.51 -10.57
CA GLY A 475 10.47 13.77 -10.56
C GLY A 475 9.97 14.80 -11.58
N TYR A 476 9.56 14.39 -12.79
CA TYR A 476 9.21 15.32 -13.86
C TYR A 476 7.71 15.46 -14.16
N ALA A 477 6.84 14.74 -13.44
CA ALA A 477 5.38 14.69 -13.61
C ALA A 477 4.88 14.32 -15.04
N PRO A 478 3.60 13.94 -15.17
CA PRO A 478 3.09 12.59 -15.09
C PRO A 478 3.18 11.83 -16.44
N ALA A 479 4.10 10.87 -16.55
CA ALA A 479 3.90 9.74 -17.46
C ALA A 479 3.37 8.57 -16.63
N PRO A 480 2.04 8.38 -16.49
CA PRO A 480 1.45 7.31 -15.67
C PRO A 480 1.94 5.92 -16.09
N TYR A 481 2.39 5.79 -17.34
CA TYR A 481 3.00 4.59 -17.89
C TYR A 481 4.33 4.22 -17.20
N LEU A 482 5.17 5.19 -16.83
CA LEU A 482 6.43 4.93 -16.12
C LEU A 482 6.17 4.50 -14.68
N TRP A 483 5.17 5.09 -14.02
CA TRP A 483 4.73 4.64 -12.70
C TRP A 483 4.18 3.23 -12.74
N ALA A 484 3.28 2.95 -13.69
CA ALA A 484 2.73 1.62 -13.89
C ALA A 484 3.85 0.60 -14.17
N ALA A 485 4.81 0.94 -15.03
CA ALA A 485 5.96 0.08 -15.32
C ALA A 485 6.83 -0.17 -14.08
N ALA A 486 7.14 0.88 -13.30
CA ALA A 486 7.89 0.75 -12.05
C ALA A 486 7.17 -0.15 -11.04
N VAL A 487 5.86 0.03 -10.87
CA VAL A 487 5.02 -0.81 -9.99
C VAL A 487 4.98 -2.26 -10.49
N ILE A 488 4.82 -2.48 -11.79
CA ILE A 488 4.85 -3.83 -12.40
C ILE A 488 6.18 -4.52 -12.12
N VAL A 489 7.31 -3.82 -12.30
CA VAL A 489 8.65 -4.36 -12.04
C VAL A 489 8.83 -4.65 -10.54
N PHE A 490 8.41 -3.75 -9.67
CA PHE A 490 8.49 -3.93 -8.21
C PHE A 490 7.67 -5.13 -7.72
N CYS A 491 6.44 -5.27 -8.24
CA CYS A 491 5.50 -6.31 -7.87
C CYS A 491 5.77 -7.65 -8.59
N CYS A 492 6.67 -7.69 -9.57
CA CYS A 492 6.92 -8.87 -10.36
C CYS A 492 7.36 -10.06 -9.47
N PRO A 493 6.62 -11.19 -9.45
CA PRO A 493 6.92 -12.31 -8.59
C PRO A 493 8.06 -13.15 -9.15
N ALA A 494 9.05 -13.46 -8.30
CA ALA A 494 10.23 -14.26 -8.67
C ALA A 494 9.89 -15.65 -9.25
N VAL A 495 8.70 -16.17 -8.95
CA VAL A 495 8.20 -17.48 -9.39
C VAL A 495 8.01 -17.54 -10.92
N ILE A 496 7.81 -16.40 -11.58
CA ILE A 496 7.71 -16.34 -13.05
C ILE A 496 9.04 -16.72 -13.70
N PHE A 497 10.17 -16.34 -13.09
CA PHE A 497 11.51 -16.52 -13.67
C PHE A 497 12.30 -17.67 -13.03
N LEU A 498 11.93 -18.07 -11.81
CA LEU A 498 12.64 -19.07 -11.02
C LEU A 498 11.74 -20.26 -10.75
N ALA A 499 12.05 -21.39 -11.40
CA ALA A 499 11.42 -22.67 -11.12
C ALA A 499 11.61 -23.05 -9.65
N ARG A 500 10.52 -23.47 -9.00
CA ARG A 500 10.54 -23.87 -7.59
C ARG A 500 11.14 -25.27 -7.47
N PRO A 501 12.08 -25.50 -6.54
CA PRO A 501 12.55 -26.86 -6.26
C PRO A 501 11.42 -27.67 -5.62
N ALA A 502 11.33 -28.96 -5.96
CA ALA A 502 10.37 -29.86 -5.36
C ALA A 502 10.67 -30.01 -3.86
N ALA A 503 9.64 -29.85 -3.02
CA ALA A 503 9.74 -30.19 -1.61
C ALA A 503 9.73 -31.71 -1.48
N LYS A 504 10.89 -32.37 -1.66
CA LYS A 504 11.04 -33.77 -1.29
C LYS A 504 10.87 -33.85 0.22
N VAL A 505 9.69 -34.27 0.67
CA VAL A 505 9.51 -34.71 2.06
C VAL A 505 10.38 -35.95 2.18
N ARG A 506 11.49 -35.86 2.92
CA ARG A 506 12.16 -37.07 3.40
C ARG A 506 11.12 -37.77 4.26
N GLN A 507 10.54 -38.85 3.74
CA GLN A 507 9.99 -39.88 4.61
C GLN A 507 11.18 -40.35 5.45
N LEU A 508 11.18 -39.98 6.73
CA LEU A 508 12.05 -40.64 7.70
C LEU A 508 11.56 -42.09 7.74
N VAL A 509 12.35 -42.98 7.13
CA VAL A 509 12.23 -44.44 7.31
C VAL A 509 12.93 -44.78 8.62
#